data_AF-A0A178WN18-F1
#
_entry.id   AF-A0A178WN18-F1
#
_cell.length_a   1.000
_cell.length_b   1.000
_cell.length_c   1.000
_cell.angle_alpha   90.00
_cell.angle_beta   90.00
_cell.angle_gamma   90.00
#
_symmetry.space_group_name_H-M   'P 1'
#
loop_
_entity.id
_entity.type
_entity.pdbx_description
1 polymer ?
#
loop_
_entity_poly.entity_id
_entity_poly.type
_entity_poly.pdbx_seq_one_letter_code
_entity_poly.pdbx_strand_id
1 'polypeptide(L)'
;MKTLLYWGWSSLAGLILFSILAHGEMKTFNESNGTNANVLMVGLTLVQAAAAKGAVCLDGSVPGYHLCRGYGSGANNWIIQLQGGAWCDSIQNCQSRKGSGYGSSTLMEKELAFLGLLNNKAAENPDFYNWNKVKVRYCDGASFDGDSENKAAQLQFRGKRIFLAVMEDLMEKGMRQAKQVHIHIYFI
;
A
#
# COMPACT_ATOMS: atom_id res chain seq x y z
N MET A 1 9.71 -17.17 67.33
CA MET A 1 10.88 -16.32 67.01
C MET A 1 10.33 -15.11 66.24
N LYS A 2 10.40 -13.87 66.75
CA LYS A 2 11.58 -12.97 66.92
C LYS A 2 12.32 -12.72 65.58
N THR A 3 12.53 -11.51 65.06
CA THR A 3 12.14 -10.13 65.48
C THR A 3 12.17 -9.16 64.26
N LEU A 4 11.62 -7.96 64.40
CA LEU A 4 11.63 -6.81 63.46
C LEU A 4 12.97 -6.02 63.37
N LEU A 5 13.02 -5.11 62.39
CA LEU A 5 13.71 -3.77 62.31
C LEU A 5 15.10 -3.57 61.64
N TYR A 6 15.14 -2.44 60.91
CA TYR A 6 16.18 -1.51 60.40
C TYR A 6 17.53 -1.47 61.18
N TRP A 7 18.66 -0.88 60.73
CA TRP A 7 18.97 0.27 59.84
C TRP A 7 20.12 -0.09 58.84
N GLY A 8 20.86 0.77 58.10
CA GLY A 8 21.03 2.25 58.07
C GLY A 8 21.90 2.73 56.86
N TRP A 9 22.78 3.74 57.01
CA TRP A 9 23.62 4.33 55.94
C TRP A 9 25.07 4.64 56.34
N SER A 10 25.97 4.61 55.34
CA SER A 10 27.08 5.57 55.10
C SER A 10 27.52 5.40 53.61
N SER A 11 27.88 6.40 52.80
CA SER A 11 28.29 7.79 53.02
C SER A 11 27.94 8.75 51.86
N LEU A 12 27.74 10.03 52.20
CA LEU A 12 28.07 11.26 51.44
C LEU A 12 27.38 11.60 50.08
N ALA A 13 26.42 12.53 50.19
CA ALA A 13 26.32 13.79 49.43
C ALA A 13 26.28 13.81 47.87
N GLY A 14 25.06 13.98 47.34
CA GLY A 14 24.63 15.31 46.87
C GLY A 14 24.79 15.73 45.39
N LEU A 15 23.65 16.16 44.82
CA LEU A 15 23.44 17.08 43.69
C LEU A 15 23.47 16.56 42.24
N ILE A 16 22.44 17.00 41.51
CA ILE A 16 22.22 16.80 40.07
C ILE A 16 22.97 17.87 39.29
N LEU A 17 23.62 17.48 38.20
CA LEU A 17 24.13 18.39 37.17
C LEU A 17 23.69 17.90 35.79
N PHE A 18 23.03 18.77 35.02
CA PHE A 18 22.74 18.55 33.61
C PHE A 18 24.02 18.78 32.79
N SER A 19 24.42 17.80 31.98
CA SER A 19 25.32 18.01 30.85
C SER A 19 25.06 16.99 29.74
N ILE A 20 25.43 17.39 28.52
CA ILE A 20 24.94 16.88 27.25
C ILE A 20 26.00 15.99 26.57
N LEU A 21 25.54 15.12 25.65
CA LEU A 21 26.27 14.26 24.69
C LEU A 21 26.68 12.83 25.11
N ALA A 22 26.21 11.89 24.27
CA ALA A 22 26.84 10.66 23.76
C ALA A 22 27.94 9.94 24.59
N HIS A 23 27.93 8.62 24.72
CA HIS A 23 27.56 7.63 23.69
C HIS A 23 26.85 6.43 24.31
N GLY A 24 25.64 6.11 23.83
CA GLY A 24 24.98 4.85 24.16
C GLY A 24 25.40 3.77 23.16
N GLU A 25 25.95 2.65 23.63
CA GLU A 25 26.22 1.49 22.78
C GLU A 25 24.89 0.89 22.29
N MET A 26 24.57 1.17 21.02
CA MET A 26 23.42 0.56 20.35
C MET A 26 23.70 -0.93 20.15
N LYS A 27 23.15 -1.77 21.03
CA LYS A 27 23.18 -3.24 20.86
C LYS A 27 22.48 -3.62 19.56
N THR A 28 23.26 -4.03 18.57
CA THR A 28 22.78 -4.50 17.28
C THR A 28 22.05 -5.84 17.44
N PHE A 29 20.73 -5.81 17.38
CA PHE A 29 19.91 -7.01 17.22
C PHE A 29 20.08 -7.55 15.79
N ASN A 30 21.15 -8.31 15.60
CA ASN A 30 21.43 -9.02 14.35
C ASN A 30 20.70 -10.37 14.36
N GLU A 31 19.36 -10.34 14.26
CA GLU A 31 18.55 -11.55 14.16
C GLU A 31 18.43 -12.01 12.70
N SER A 32 19.55 -12.51 12.17
CA SER A 32 19.60 -13.15 10.85
C SER A 32 19.01 -14.56 10.90
N ASN A 33 17.74 -14.69 11.30
CA ASN A 33 17.01 -15.96 11.21
C ASN A 33 16.25 -16.03 9.88
N GLY A 34 17.04 -16.27 8.82
CA GLY A 34 16.57 -16.34 7.45
C GLY A 34 15.68 -17.55 7.18
N THR A 35 14.44 -17.52 7.68
CA THR A 35 13.36 -18.24 7.00
C THR A 35 13.30 -17.69 5.58
N ASN A 36 13.42 -18.58 4.59
CA ASN A 36 13.29 -18.23 3.18
C ASN A 36 11.80 -18.02 2.88
N ALA A 37 11.23 -16.98 3.49
CA ALA A 37 9.82 -16.63 3.43
C ALA A 37 9.53 -16.12 2.02
N ASN A 38 9.11 -17.04 1.16
CA ASN A 38 8.74 -16.76 -0.22
C ASN A 38 7.73 -15.61 -0.26
N VAL A 39 8.21 -14.41 -0.62
CA VAL A 39 7.43 -13.18 -0.64
C VAL A 39 6.41 -13.33 -1.78
N LEU A 40 5.14 -13.07 -1.48
CA LEU A 40 4.09 -13.16 -2.48
C LEU A 40 4.26 -12.06 -3.53
N MET A 41 4.96 -12.37 -4.62
CA MET A 41 5.03 -11.53 -5.81
C MET A 41 3.77 -11.76 -6.65
N VAL A 42 3.09 -10.68 -7.02
CA VAL A 42 1.85 -10.71 -7.80
C VAL A 42 2.02 -9.90 -9.07
N GLY A 43 1.64 -10.46 -10.21
CA GLY A 43 1.77 -9.80 -11.52
C GLY A 43 0.76 -8.68 -11.77
N LEU A 44 1.17 -7.70 -12.57
CA LEU A 44 0.35 -6.57 -13.03
C LEU A 44 -0.64 -7.04 -14.11
N THR A 45 -1.92 -6.82 -13.88
CA THR A 45 -2.99 -6.95 -14.88
C THR A 45 -3.40 -5.57 -15.39
N LEU A 46 -3.39 -5.38 -16.71
CA LEU A 46 -3.86 -4.15 -17.36
C LEU A 46 -5.32 -4.28 -17.80
N VAL A 47 -6.13 -3.26 -17.51
CA VAL A 47 -7.56 -3.24 -17.82
C VAL A 47 -7.78 -2.70 -19.24
N GLN A 48 -7.59 -3.53 -20.26
CA GLN A 48 -7.64 -3.09 -21.67
C GLN A 48 -8.99 -2.45 -22.05
N ALA A 49 -10.10 -2.96 -21.50
CA ALA A 49 -11.44 -2.40 -21.73
C ALA A 49 -11.64 -0.97 -21.18
N ALA A 50 -10.75 -0.49 -20.31
CA ALA A 50 -10.80 0.86 -19.75
C ALA A 50 -10.62 1.95 -20.82
N ALA A 51 -9.85 1.68 -21.88
CA ALA A 51 -9.62 2.63 -22.98
C ALA A 51 -10.92 3.08 -23.65
N ALA A 52 -11.85 2.15 -23.91
CA ALA A 52 -13.16 2.44 -24.51
C ALA A 52 -14.05 3.35 -23.65
N LYS A 53 -13.76 3.47 -22.35
CA LYS A 53 -14.46 4.32 -21.38
C LYS A 53 -13.73 5.65 -21.12
N GLY A 54 -12.57 5.87 -21.76
CA GLY A 54 -11.68 6.98 -21.46
C GLY A 54 -11.06 6.90 -20.07
N ALA A 55 -10.98 5.69 -19.48
CA ALA A 55 -10.31 5.43 -18.21
C ALA A 55 -8.84 5.13 -18.49
N VAL A 56 -7.99 6.15 -18.37
CA VAL A 56 -6.56 6.10 -18.72
C VAL A 56 -5.71 6.89 -17.72
N CYS A 57 -4.47 6.47 -17.50
CA CYS A 57 -3.46 7.16 -16.69
C CYS A 57 -3.10 8.54 -17.26
N LEU A 58 -2.34 9.36 -16.51
CA LEU A 58 -1.88 10.70 -16.92
C LEU A 58 -1.29 10.75 -18.34
N ASP A 59 -0.63 9.69 -18.79
CA ASP A 59 -0.02 9.57 -20.12
C ASP A 59 -0.95 9.09 -21.24
N GLY A 60 -2.15 8.59 -20.91
CA GLY A 60 -3.07 7.94 -21.86
C GLY A 60 -2.99 6.41 -21.90
N SER A 61 -2.09 5.77 -21.15
CA SER A 61 -2.05 4.31 -21.01
C SER A 61 -3.22 3.77 -20.18
N VAL A 62 -3.62 2.51 -20.39
CA VAL A 62 -4.70 1.90 -19.59
C VAL A 62 -4.26 1.63 -18.15
N PRO A 63 -5.15 1.78 -17.14
CA PRO A 63 -4.84 1.46 -15.75
C PRO A 63 -4.62 -0.04 -15.53
N GLY A 64 -4.11 -0.38 -14.34
CA GLY A 64 -3.91 -1.76 -13.94
C GLY A 64 -4.02 -2.00 -12.44
N TYR A 65 -4.00 -3.27 -12.07
CA TYR A 65 -4.00 -3.73 -10.68
C TYR A 65 -3.24 -5.05 -10.56
N HIS A 66 -2.89 -5.43 -9.33
CA HIS A 66 -2.36 -6.75 -9.01
C HIS A 66 -3.44 -7.54 -8.28
N LEU A 67 -3.65 -8.82 -8.62
CA LEU A 67 -4.70 -9.66 -8.03
C LEU A 67 -4.13 -11.03 -7.60
N CYS A 68 -4.23 -11.31 -6.29
CA CYS A 68 -4.03 -12.65 -5.74
C CYS A 68 -5.41 -13.25 -5.37
N ARG A 69 -5.65 -14.51 -5.74
CA ARG A 69 -6.94 -15.17 -5.50
C ARG A 69 -7.05 -15.70 -4.07
N GLY A 70 -8.24 -15.56 -3.51
CA GLY A 70 -8.59 -16.11 -2.20
C GLY A 70 -8.83 -17.62 -2.25
N TYR A 71 -8.89 -18.25 -1.08
CA TYR A 71 -9.08 -19.69 -0.92
C TYR A 71 -9.84 -20.04 0.37
N GLY A 72 -10.39 -21.26 0.42
CA GLY A 72 -11.15 -21.74 1.59
C GLY A 72 -12.31 -20.81 1.95
N SER A 73 -12.43 -20.46 3.24
CA SER A 73 -13.47 -19.56 3.74
C SER A 73 -13.42 -18.15 3.16
N GLY A 74 -12.23 -17.67 2.76
CA GLY A 74 -12.03 -16.34 2.17
C GLY A 74 -12.24 -16.27 0.66
N ALA A 75 -12.51 -17.39 -0.03
CA ALA A 75 -12.59 -17.44 -1.50
C ALA A 75 -13.64 -16.51 -2.13
N ASN A 76 -14.70 -16.16 -1.40
CA ASN A 76 -15.74 -15.22 -1.84
C ASN A 76 -15.68 -13.86 -1.14
N ASN A 77 -14.60 -13.57 -0.40
CA ASN A 77 -14.38 -12.27 0.22
C ASN A 77 -13.26 -11.53 -0.53
N TRP A 78 -13.31 -10.20 -0.53
CA TRP A 78 -12.41 -9.34 -1.31
C TRP A 78 -11.90 -8.18 -0.47
N ILE A 79 -10.58 -7.95 -0.50
CA ILE A 79 -9.96 -6.71 -0.05
C ILE A 79 -9.31 -6.00 -1.22
N ILE A 80 -9.62 -4.71 -1.37
CA ILE A 80 -9.11 -3.86 -2.43
C ILE A 80 -8.32 -2.73 -1.78
N GLN A 81 -7.00 -2.76 -1.94
CA GLN A 81 -6.13 -1.65 -1.57
C GLN A 81 -5.98 -0.70 -2.75
N LEU A 82 -6.39 0.55 -2.60
CA LEU A 82 -6.00 1.62 -3.52
C LEU A 82 -4.56 2.04 -3.18
N GLN A 83 -3.67 2.03 -4.17
CA GLN A 83 -2.30 2.52 -3.98
C GLN A 83 -2.33 4.03 -3.72
N GLY A 84 -1.60 4.48 -2.69
CA GLY A 84 -1.36 5.91 -2.47
C GLY A 84 -0.26 6.48 -3.37
N GLY A 85 0.12 7.73 -3.15
CA GLY A 85 1.26 8.34 -3.85
C GLY A 85 1.38 9.86 -3.75
N ALA A 86 0.59 10.54 -2.90
CA ALA A 86 0.26 11.96 -3.01
C ALA A 86 -0.32 12.34 -4.39
N TRP A 87 -0.66 13.60 -4.60
CA TRP A 87 -1.20 14.13 -5.86
C TRP A 87 -0.12 14.85 -6.68
N CYS A 88 -0.48 15.39 -7.84
CA CYS A 88 0.27 16.48 -8.48
C CYS A 88 -0.62 17.73 -8.48
N ASP A 89 -0.05 18.85 -8.06
CA ASP A 89 -0.74 20.12 -7.75
C ASP A 89 -0.55 21.21 -8.81
N SER A 90 0.35 20.98 -9.77
CA SER A 90 0.62 21.87 -10.89
C SER A 90 0.80 21.08 -12.19
N ILE A 91 0.53 21.72 -13.33
CA ILE A 91 0.70 21.10 -14.66
C ILE A 91 2.14 20.59 -14.85
N GLN A 92 3.14 21.35 -14.40
CA GLN A 92 4.55 20.95 -14.47
C GLN A 92 4.83 19.70 -13.62
N ASN A 93 4.32 19.65 -12.38
CA ASN A 93 4.46 18.47 -11.52
C ASN A 93 3.74 17.24 -12.10
N CYS A 94 2.57 17.43 -12.71
CA CYS A 94 1.85 16.36 -13.40
C CYS A 94 2.56 15.89 -14.68
N GLN A 95 3.20 16.76 -15.44
CA GLN A 95 4.03 16.39 -16.60
C GLN A 95 5.27 15.59 -16.19
N SER A 96 5.97 15.98 -15.11
CA SER A 96 7.05 15.16 -14.54
C SER A 96 6.53 13.80 -14.07
N ARG A 97 5.38 13.78 -13.37
CA ARG A 97 4.76 12.55 -12.84
C ARG A 97 4.27 11.59 -13.93
N LYS A 98 3.83 12.10 -15.08
CA LYS A 98 3.48 11.33 -16.30
C LYS A 98 4.63 10.40 -16.75
N GLY A 99 5.88 10.82 -16.58
CA GLY A 99 7.09 10.03 -16.86
C GLY A 99 7.46 8.98 -15.81
N SER A 100 6.53 8.51 -14.99
CA SER A 100 6.80 7.54 -13.90
C SER A 100 5.71 6.47 -13.80
N GLY A 101 5.94 5.42 -13.01
CA GLY A 101 4.93 4.41 -12.66
C GLY A 101 3.71 4.96 -11.89
N TYR A 102 3.72 6.24 -11.49
CA TYR A 102 2.58 6.97 -10.91
C TYR A 102 1.84 7.87 -11.93
N GLY A 103 2.16 7.75 -13.22
CA GLY A 103 1.50 8.46 -14.31
C GLY A 103 1.39 7.67 -15.62
N SER A 104 2.08 6.53 -15.73
CA SER A 104 2.01 5.60 -16.85
C SER A 104 2.03 4.15 -16.36
N SER A 105 1.13 3.30 -16.87
CA SER A 105 1.17 1.86 -16.59
C SER A 105 2.27 1.13 -17.37
N THR A 106 2.78 1.74 -18.45
CA THR A 106 3.95 1.21 -19.17
C THR A 106 5.19 1.19 -18.27
N LEU A 107 5.29 2.17 -17.35
CA LEU A 107 6.40 2.38 -16.41
C LEU A 107 6.15 1.78 -15.01
N MET A 108 5.01 1.11 -14.77
CA MET A 108 4.77 0.36 -13.54
C MET A 108 5.62 -0.91 -13.47
N GLU A 109 6.02 -1.29 -12.26
CA GLU A 109 6.62 -2.59 -11.94
C GLU A 109 5.67 -3.72 -12.38
N LYS A 110 6.22 -4.73 -13.05
CA LYS A 110 5.42 -5.83 -13.61
C LYS A 110 4.98 -6.83 -12.55
N GLU A 111 5.64 -6.83 -11.39
CA GLU A 111 5.25 -7.57 -10.20
C GLU A 111 5.37 -6.67 -8.96
N LEU A 112 4.55 -6.93 -7.94
CA LEU A 112 4.66 -6.29 -6.62
C LEU A 112 4.61 -7.33 -5.50
N ALA A 113 5.41 -7.11 -4.46
CA ALA A 113 5.32 -7.81 -3.20
C ALA A 113 4.01 -7.44 -2.45
N PHE A 114 3.23 -8.46 -2.09
CA PHE A 114 2.03 -8.31 -1.27
C PHE A 114 2.39 -8.46 0.21
N LEU A 115 2.42 -7.33 0.91
CA LEU A 115 2.84 -7.17 2.31
C LEU A 115 1.69 -6.61 3.18
N GLY A 116 1.84 -6.67 4.51
CA GLY A 116 0.85 -6.15 5.46
C GLY A 116 -0.54 -6.76 5.23
N LEU A 117 -1.57 -5.91 5.08
CA LEU A 117 -2.96 -6.31 4.80
C LEU A 117 -3.15 -7.15 3.52
N LEU A 118 -2.13 -7.25 2.66
CA LEU A 118 -2.15 -8.11 1.47
C LEU A 118 -1.34 -9.41 1.61
N ASN A 119 -0.63 -9.63 2.73
CA ASN A 119 0.18 -10.83 2.93
C ASN A 119 -0.70 -12.11 2.96
N ASN A 120 -0.15 -13.26 2.54
CA ASN A 120 -0.75 -14.60 2.65
C ASN A 120 -0.53 -15.27 4.02
N LYS A 121 0.35 -14.73 4.87
CA LYS A 121 0.62 -15.30 6.20
C LYS A 121 -0.47 -14.90 7.20
N ALA A 122 -1.24 -15.86 7.70
CA ALA A 122 -2.26 -15.62 8.73
C ALA A 122 -1.71 -14.98 10.02
N ALA A 123 -0.44 -15.24 10.37
CA ALA A 123 0.22 -14.61 11.53
C ALA A 123 0.50 -13.11 11.35
N GLU A 124 0.59 -12.61 10.11
CA GLU A 124 0.83 -11.19 9.80
C GLU A 124 -0.45 -10.49 9.30
N ASN A 125 -1.43 -11.24 8.80
CA ASN A 125 -2.68 -10.76 8.21
C ASN A 125 -3.86 -11.66 8.62
N PRO A 126 -4.23 -11.71 9.91
CA PRO A 126 -5.23 -12.67 10.40
C PRO A 126 -6.60 -12.51 9.74
N ASP A 127 -6.97 -11.30 9.35
CA ASP A 127 -8.29 -10.98 8.80
C ASP A 127 -8.43 -11.35 7.32
N PHE A 128 -7.39 -11.09 6.50
CA PHE A 128 -7.48 -11.12 5.04
C PHE A 128 -6.53 -12.11 4.35
N TYR A 129 -5.75 -12.93 5.09
CA TYR A 129 -4.72 -13.79 4.49
C TYR A 129 -5.22 -14.73 3.38
N ASN A 130 -6.46 -15.21 3.46
CA ASN A 130 -7.09 -16.10 2.47
C ASN A 130 -8.17 -15.43 1.60
N TRP A 131 -8.32 -14.10 1.66
CA TRP A 131 -9.27 -13.35 0.84
C TRP A 131 -8.71 -13.13 -0.58
N ASN A 132 -9.59 -12.81 -1.55
CA ASN A 132 -9.13 -12.22 -2.80
C ASN A 132 -8.53 -10.86 -2.50
N LYS A 133 -7.31 -10.62 -2.97
CA LYS A 133 -6.52 -9.44 -2.63
C LYS A 133 -6.15 -8.68 -3.88
N VAL A 134 -6.60 -7.44 -3.95
CA VAL A 134 -6.35 -6.55 -5.08
C VAL A 134 -5.55 -5.34 -4.62
N LYS A 135 -4.51 -4.97 -5.38
CA LYS A 135 -3.85 -3.67 -5.27
C LYS A 135 -4.05 -2.90 -6.56
N VAL A 136 -4.94 -1.90 -6.54
CA VAL A 136 -5.21 -1.02 -7.68
C VAL A 136 -4.05 -0.04 -7.81
N ARG A 137 -3.41 0.00 -8.98
CA ARG A 137 -2.27 0.88 -9.22
C ARG A 137 -2.74 2.31 -9.48
N TYR A 138 -2.05 3.26 -8.88
CA TYR A 138 -2.38 4.68 -8.94
C TYR A 138 -1.61 5.37 -10.07
N CYS A 139 -2.34 6.05 -10.97
CA CYS A 139 -1.73 6.70 -12.14
C CYS A 139 -2.46 7.94 -12.69
N ASP A 140 -3.46 8.46 -11.99
CA ASP A 140 -4.26 9.63 -12.41
C ASP A 140 -3.79 10.97 -11.80
N GLY A 141 -2.91 10.93 -10.80
CA GLY A 141 -2.36 12.13 -10.15
C GLY A 141 -3.31 12.88 -9.20
N ALA A 142 -4.55 12.41 -9.02
CA ALA A 142 -5.59 13.06 -8.20
C ALA A 142 -6.39 12.05 -7.35
N SER A 143 -5.70 11.09 -6.72
CA SER A 143 -6.24 10.12 -5.76
C SER A 143 -7.53 9.41 -6.18
N PHE A 144 -7.67 9.05 -7.46
CA PHE A 144 -8.85 8.40 -8.06
C PHE A 144 -10.14 9.25 -8.09
N ASP A 145 -10.10 10.56 -7.85
CA ASP A 145 -11.31 11.41 -7.79
C ASP A 145 -11.58 12.21 -9.09
N GLY A 146 -10.53 12.55 -9.85
CA GLY A 146 -10.64 13.40 -11.04
C GLY A 146 -11.38 12.77 -12.24
N ASP A 147 -12.08 13.61 -13.01
CA ASP A 147 -12.44 13.33 -14.42
C ASP A 147 -12.31 14.58 -15.29
N SER A 148 -11.08 14.93 -15.66
CA SER A 148 -10.76 16.05 -16.56
C SER A 148 -9.53 15.76 -17.42
N GLU A 149 -9.10 16.73 -18.23
CA GLU A 149 -7.87 16.64 -19.02
C GLU A 149 -7.30 18.04 -19.26
N ASN A 150 -5.99 18.11 -19.49
CA ASN A 150 -5.34 19.30 -20.06
C ASN A 150 -4.76 18.92 -21.43
N LYS A 151 -5.46 19.36 -22.49
CA LYS A 151 -5.08 19.07 -23.88
C LYS A 151 -3.74 19.67 -24.29
N ALA A 152 -3.46 20.90 -23.87
CA ALA A 152 -2.21 21.59 -24.20
C ALA A 152 -0.99 20.91 -23.54
N ALA A 153 -1.16 20.44 -22.30
CA ALA A 153 -0.12 19.71 -21.57
C ALA A 153 -0.08 18.20 -21.88
N GLN A 154 -1.05 17.69 -22.66
CA GLN A 154 -1.27 16.27 -22.94
C GLN A 154 -1.40 15.40 -21.67
N LEU A 155 -2.22 15.85 -20.70
CA LEU A 155 -2.47 15.16 -19.43
C LEU A 155 -3.93 14.70 -19.30
N GLN A 156 -4.11 13.49 -18.78
CA GLN A 156 -5.41 12.85 -18.56
C GLN A 156 -5.67 12.62 -17.07
N PHE A 157 -6.60 13.37 -16.47
CA PHE A 157 -6.92 13.28 -15.04
C PHE A 157 -8.19 12.43 -14.85
N ARG A 158 -8.09 11.12 -15.10
CA ARG A 158 -9.25 10.21 -15.22
C ARG A 158 -9.46 9.28 -14.02
N GLY A 159 -9.00 9.67 -12.84
CA GLY A 159 -9.04 8.87 -11.61
C GLY A 159 -10.39 8.19 -11.34
N LYS A 160 -11.49 8.94 -11.42
CA LYS A 160 -12.85 8.42 -11.21
C LYS A 160 -13.23 7.34 -12.23
N ARG A 161 -12.84 7.53 -13.49
CA ARG A 161 -13.07 6.55 -14.55
C ARG A 161 -12.21 5.31 -14.38
N ILE A 162 -10.95 5.48 -13.96
CA ILE A 162 -10.04 4.38 -13.64
C ILE A 162 -10.62 3.53 -12.52
N PHE A 163 -11.07 4.13 -11.42
CA PHE A 163 -11.71 3.41 -10.31
C PHE A 163 -12.91 2.59 -10.81
N LEU A 164 -13.85 3.23 -11.52
CA LEU A 164 -15.04 2.54 -12.04
C LEU A 164 -14.70 1.40 -13.00
N ALA A 165 -13.79 1.62 -13.96
CA ALA A 165 -13.38 0.59 -14.92
C ALA A 165 -12.67 -0.59 -14.26
N VAL A 166 -11.83 -0.35 -13.25
CA VAL A 166 -11.19 -1.41 -12.46
C VAL A 166 -12.23 -2.18 -11.64
N MET A 167 -13.17 -1.51 -10.97
CA MET A 167 -14.21 -2.19 -10.19
C MET A 167 -15.09 -3.09 -11.07
N GLU A 168 -15.48 -2.62 -12.26
CA GLU A 168 -16.28 -3.39 -13.21
C GLU A 168 -15.54 -4.63 -13.72
N ASP A 169 -14.26 -4.49 -14.08
CA ASP A 169 -13.38 -5.58 -14.51
C ASP A 169 -13.15 -6.63 -13.40
N LEU A 170 -13.11 -6.21 -12.13
CA LEU A 170 -13.09 -7.09 -10.96
C LEU A 170 -14.45 -7.78 -10.73
N MET A 171 -15.58 -7.10 -10.97
CA MET A 171 -16.92 -7.69 -10.89
C MET A 171 -17.08 -8.84 -11.89
N GLU A 172 -16.60 -8.67 -13.12
CA GLU A 172 -16.54 -9.74 -14.13
C GLU A 172 -15.64 -10.91 -13.70
N LYS A 173 -14.54 -10.62 -13.01
CA LYS A 173 -13.61 -11.61 -12.45
C LYS A 173 -14.09 -12.30 -11.17
N GLY A 174 -15.38 -12.18 -10.84
CA GLY A 174 -16.05 -12.91 -9.76
C GLY A 174 -16.42 -12.07 -8.54
N MET A 175 -15.99 -10.80 -8.44
CA MET A 175 -16.36 -9.93 -7.32
C MET A 175 -17.87 -9.66 -7.26
N ARG A 176 -18.60 -9.85 -8.37
CA ARG A 176 -20.08 -9.79 -8.41
C ARG A 176 -20.75 -10.83 -7.50
N GLN A 177 -20.04 -11.90 -7.11
CA GLN A 177 -20.52 -12.95 -6.21
C GLN A 177 -19.87 -12.84 -4.80
N ALA A 178 -19.26 -11.70 -4.49
CA ALA A 178 -18.62 -11.48 -3.20
C ALA A 178 -19.63 -11.50 -2.05
N LYS A 179 -19.27 -12.17 -0.93
CA LYS A 179 -20.00 -12.07 0.33
C LYS A 179 -19.65 -10.79 1.09
N GLN A 180 -18.40 -10.37 1.00
CA GLN A 180 -17.86 -9.16 1.62
C GLN A 180 -16.82 -8.52 0.70
N VAL A 181 -16.82 -7.18 0.66
CA VAL A 181 -15.80 -6.37 -0.02
C VAL A 181 -15.34 -5.29 0.96
N HIS A 182 -14.04 -5.28 1.28
CA HIS A 182 -13.39 -4.22 2.06
C HIS A 182 -12.53 -3.37 1.13
N ILE A 183 -12.82 -2.08 1.00
CA ILE A 183 -11.98 -1.14 0.25
C ILE A 183 -11.12 -0.37 1.25
N HIS A 184 -9.81 -0.58 1.19
CA HIS A 184 -8.83 0.12 2.00
C HIS A 184 -8.13 1.19 1.16
N ILE A 185 -8.33 2.46 1.52
CA ILE A 185 -7.68 3.59 0.86
C ILE A 185 -6.40 3.92 1.63
N TYR A 186 -5.25 3.72 0.99
CA TYR A 186 -3.96 4.08 1.59
C TYR A 186 -3.62 5.54 1.25
N PHE A 187 -4.03 6.46 2.12
CA PHE A 187 -3.61 7.86 2.03
C PHE A 187 -2.12 7.99 2.38
N ILE A 188 -1.43 8.86 1.63
CA ILE A 188 -0.11 9.41 1.97
C ILE A 188 -0.33 10.90 2.18
#